data_AF-A0A973ABR5-F1
#
_entry.id   AF-A0A973ABR5-F1
#
_cell.length_a   1.000
_cell.length_b   1.000
_cell.length_c   1.000
_cell.angle_alpha   90.00
_cell.angle_beta   90.00
_cell.angle_gamma   90.00
#
_symmetry.space_group_name_H-M   'P 1'
#
loop_
_entity.id
_entity.type
_entity.pdbx_description
1 polymer ?
#
loop_
_entity_poly.entity_id
_entity_poly.type
_entity_poly.pdbx_seq_one_letter_code
_entity_poly.pdbx_strand_id
1 'polypeptide(L)'
;MTKSVHFLLTIYTPRFSGTIRDSVSKLTATQGLKIAEHLFKYIFQNLNKRLFDTHELILSDFLIDVTKSDPNIRYSLFKRIFNVKDTGFFLYSYSWVISKWDKLTENEKSYIIDIFSSKRKDLRWIKAGAITNQFLPPSEIQNIIFKNDTFLVLEISEILKKIDKQLFFDSLKIYSGEAHVIDYYGLGHCSKLWAEICCYILQNNHEDGYEISLKLFLNDFINGSNDNEWGDMKKLWKIIFKTNTDKDNLVILLIDEISNCNCCTTNIKSAFKAIIKWYKKNNKIDILIAIISEKIEILTKTSNDFDLIEFLSYDNFLLKSIIPALKNHNEMLQIVYDLKNKEFNQAEIKNKVTKVLNLAEVSPIRLFVIFDYIDDIVKANKIGETNISKLQSLPNSIKITQKEYNKDKTVYNDDYIGLDGWHSLLGEPDLIYYL
;
A
#
# COMPACT_ATOMS: atom_id res chain seq x y z
N MET A 1 34.72 7.99 -24.91
CA MET A 1 34.26 8.31 -23.55
C MET A 1 33.74 7.03 -22.91
N THR A 2 34.52 6.45 -22.03
CA THR A 2 34.21 5.23 -21.27
C THR A 2 33.13 5.55 -20.24
N LYS A 3 31.95 4.92 -20.37
CA LYS A 3 30.94 4.88 -19.30
C LYS A 3 31.58 4.12 -18.13
N SER A 4 31.99 4.83 -17.08
CA SER A 4 32.33 4.16 -15.83
C SER A 4 31.04 3.63 -15.23
N VAL A 5 30.83 2.32 -15.33
CA VAL A 5 29.89 1.63 -14.45
C VAL A 5 30.50 1.74 -13.06
N HIS A 6 30.01 2.70 -12.27
CA HIS A 6 30.28 2.69 -10.84
C HIS A 6 29.61 1.43 -10.30
N PHE A 7 30.42 0.42 -10.01
CA PHE A 7 30.04 -0.64 -9.09
C PHE A 7 29.59 0.05 -7.80
N LEU A 8 28.27 0.17 -7.62
CA LEU A 8 27.68 0.42 -6.31
C LEU A 8 28.10 -0.76 -5.46
N LEU A 9 29.12 -0.57 -4.63
CA LEU A 9 29.34 -1.40 -3.46
C LEU A 9 28.00 -1.44 -2.74
N THR A 10 27.31 -2.58 -2.80
CA THR A 10 26.14 -2.86 -1.97
C THR A 10 26.63 -2.94 -0.53
N ILE A 11 26.73 -1.77 0.11
CA ILE A 11 26.94 -1.68 1.55
C ILE A 11 25.75 -2.42 2.16
N TYR A 12 26.01 -3.39 3.03
CA TYR A 12 24.94 -3.98 3.82
C TYR A 12 24.53 -2.96 4.88
N THR A 13 23.64 -2.05 4.49
CA THR A 13 23.28 -0.85 5.25
C THR A 13 22.69 -1.15 6.63
N PRO A 14 21.96 -2.27 6.89
CA PRO A 14 21.58 -2.61 8.26
C PRO A 14 22.79 -2.81 9.19
N ARG A 15 23.85 -3.49 8.71
CA ARG A 15 25.10 -3.67 9.47
C ARG A 15 25.81 -2.35 9.68
N PHE A 16 25.74 -1.43 8.72
CA PHE A 16 26.29 -0.09 8.88
C PHE A 16 25.63 0.63 10.06
N SER A 17 24.29 0.72 10.08
CA SER A 17 23.56 1.38 11.17
C SER A 17 23.82 0.72 12.53
N GLY A 18 23.84 -0.62 12.59
CA GLY A 18 24.19 -1.37 13.80
C GLY A 18 25.60 -1.07 14.29
N THR A 19 26.58 -1.08 13.39
CA THR A 19 27.99 -0.78 13.72
C THR A 19 28.14 0.65 14.25
N ILE A 20 27.46 1.62 13.64
CA ILE A 20 27.48 3.02 14.09
C ILE A 20 26.91 3.12 15.51
N ARG A 21 25.77 2.48 15.81
CA ARG A 21 25.18 2.45 17.16
C ARG A 21 26.12 1.83 18.20
N ASP A 22 26.69 0.67 17.88
CA ASP A 22 27.58 -0.06 18.79
C ASP A 22 28.89 0.70 19.07
N SER A 23 29.28 1.61 18.18
CA SER A 23 30.47 2.44 18.35
C SER A 23 30.30 3.57 19.36
N VAL A 24 29.07 4.00 19.65
CA VAL A 24 28.78 5.20 20.48
C VAL A 24 29.47 5.12 21.84
N SER A 25 29.46 3.96 22.49
CA SER A 25 30.05 3.76 23.82
C SER A 25 31.60 3.76 23.81
N LYS A 26 32.22 3.72 22.64
CA LYS A 26 33.67 3.62 22.44
C LYS A 26 34.30 4.92 21.96
N LEU A 27 33.49 5.95 21.72
CA LEU A 27 33.92 7.22 21.14
C LEU A 27 33.84 8.35 22.16
N THR A 28 34.81 9.25 22.12
CA THR A 28 34.65 10.58 22.73
C THR A 28 33.70 11.44 21.89
N ALA A 29 33.08 12.44 22.51
CA ALA A 29 32.17 13.37 21.82
C ALA A 29 32.84 14.02 20.59
N THR A 30 34.11 14.42 20.70
CA THR A 30 34.89 15.01 19.59
C THR A 30 35.15 14.02 18.46
N GLN A 31 35.47 12.77 18.77
CA GLN A 31 35.65 11.73 17.74
C GLN A 31 34.33 11.42 17.03
N GLY A 32 33.25 11.28 17.79
CA GLY A 32 31.91 11.07 17.26
C GLY A 32 31.45 12.21 16.36
N LEU A 33 31.70 13.47 16.77
CA LEU A 33 31.38 14.65 15.95
C LEU A 33 32.10 14.60 14.60
N LYS A 34 33.41 14.30 14.58
CA LYS A 34 34.17 14.17 13.32
C LYS A 34 33.57 13.11 12.39
N ILE A 35 33.17 11.95 12.93
CA ILE A 35 32.52 10.89 12.16
C ILE A 35 31.19 11.39 11.58
N ALA A 36 30.37 12.06 12.40
CA ALA A 36 29.10 12.63 11.97
C ALA A 36 29.29 13.70 10.88
N GLU A 37 30.33 14.52 10.96
CA GLU A 37 30.66 15.52 9.93
C GLU A 37 31.01 14.87 8.58
N HIS A 38 31.78 13.78 8.61
CA HIS A 38 32.12 13.02 7.41
C HIS A 38 30.89 12.32 6.82
N LEU A 39 30.06 11.72 7.66
CA LEU A 39 28.80 11.09 7.23
C LEU A 39 27.84 12.12 6.63
N PHE A 40 27.65 13.28 7.27
CA PHE A 40 26.86 14.38 6.73
C PHE A 40 27.38 14.85 5.37
N LYS A 41 28.71 15.04 5.25
CA LYS A 41 29.33 15.44 3.98
C LYS A 41 29.03 14.43 2.87
N TYR A 42 29.15 13.13 3.17
CA TYR A 42 28.84 12.07 2.22
C TYR A 42 27.36 12.10 1.80
N ILE A 43 26.43 12.18 2.76
CA ILE A 43 25.00 12.24 2.48
C ILE A 43 24.69 13.45 1.60
N PHE A 44 25.07 14.65 2.06
CA PHE A 44 24.79 15.91 1.37
C PHE A 44 25.31 15.95 -0.07
N GLN A 45 26.48 15.36 -0.35
CA GLN A 45 27.06 15.31 -1.71
C GLN A 45 26.35 14.34 -2.66
N ASN A 46 25.44 13.51 -2.15
CA ASN A 46 24.79 12.43 -2.90
C ASN A 46 23.25 12.47 -2.83
N LEU A 47 22.65 13.36 -2.03
CA LEU A 47 21.18 13.50 -1.94
C LEU A 47 20.53 13.70 -3.32
N ASN A 48 21.13 14.50 -4.20
CA ASN A 48 20.59 14.74 -5.55
C ASN A 48 20.99 13.66 -6.57
N LYS A 49 21.70 12.60 -6.15
CA LYS A 49 22.23 11.55 -7.04
C LYS A 49 21.61 10.18 -6.81
N ARG A 50 21.07 9.94 -5.61
CA ARG A 50 20.44 8.69 -5.23
C ARG A 50 19.53 8.88 -4.02
N LEU A 51 18.62 7.93 -3.84
CA LEU A 51 17.94 7.75 -2.57
C LEU A 51 18.83 7.02 -1.57
N PHE A 52 18.65 7.36 -0.30
CA PHE A 52 19.33 6.72 0.83
C PHE A 52 18.34 5.87 1.58
N ASP A 53 18.70 4.64 1.90
CA ASP A 53 17.83 3.88 2.80
C ASP A 53 17.89 4.44 4.23
N THR A 54 16.94 4.02 5.05
CA THR A 54 16.81 4.49 6.43
C THR A 54 18.01 4.13 7.31
N HIS A 55 18.76 3.07 6.99
CA HIS A 55 19.93 2.69 7.78
C HIS A 55 21.12 3.62 7.53
N GLU A 56 21.27 4.13 6.32
CA GLU A 56 22.31 5.10 5.98
C GLU A 56 22.06 6.49 6.59
N LEU A 57 20.80 6.83 6.86
CA LEU A 57 20.39 8.14 7.39
C LEU A 57 20.41 8.26 8.91
N ILE A 58 21.05 7.33 9.64
CA ILE A 58 21.18 7.32 11.11
C ILE A 58 21.95 8.53 11.71
N LEU A 59 22.35 9.50 10.88
CA LEU A 59 23.19 10.64 11.25
C LEU A 59 22.72 11.39 12.50
N SER A 60 21.44 11.79 12.56
CA SER A 60 20.91 12.59 13.68
C SER A 60 20.81 11.78 14.97
N ASP A 61 20.41 10.52 14.87
CA ASP A 61 20.36 9.54 15.98
C ASP A 61 21.75 9.40 16.62
N PHE A 62 22.76 9.14 15.79
CA PHE A 62 24.16 8.99 16.17
C PHE A 62 24.75 10.26 16.75
N LEU A 63 24.56 11.42 16.09
CA LEU A 63 25.10 12.71 16.52
C LEU A 63 24.67 13.07 17.94
N ILE A 64 23.38 12.91 18.25
CA ILE A 64 22.84 13.21 19.59
C ILE A 64 23.46 12.29 20.64
N ASP A 65 23.51 10.98 20.38
CA ASP A 65 23.98 10.03 21.40
C ASP A 65 25.48 10.10 21.64
N VAL A 66 26.29 10.24 20.59
CA VAL A 66 27.75 10.27 20.72
C VAL A 66 28.26 11.55 21.38
N THR A 67 27.49 12.64 21.30
CA THR A 67 27.84 13.93 21.92
C THR A 67 27.07 14.21 23.21
N LYS A 68 26.37 13.21 23.79
CA LYS A 68 25.57 13.40 25.01
C LYS A 68 26.34 13.96 26.21
N SER A 69 27.64 13.69 26.30
CA SER A 69 28.49 14.19 27.38
C SER A 69 28.94 15.65 27.20
N ASP A 70 28.83 16.18 25.97
CA ASP A 70 29.14 17.58 25.65
C ASP A 70 28.22 18.05 24.51
N PRO A 71 26.94 18.33 24.80
CA PRO A 71 25.94 18.54 23.76
C PRO A 71 26.13 19.86 22.98
N ASN A 72 26.89 20.82 23.51
CA ASN A 72 27.09 22.11 22.85
C ASN A 72 27.98 22.03 21.60
N ILE A 73 28.88 21.04 21.52
CA ILE A 73 29.84 20.96 20.40
C ILE A 73 29.17 20.59 19.07
N ARG A 74 28.02 19.92 19.11
CA ARG A 74 27.33 19.47 17.88
C ARG A 74 26.48 20.55 17.21
N TYR A 75 26.23 21.69 17.85
CA TYR A 75 25.27 22.70 17.37
C TYR A 75 25.54 23.17 15.93
N SER A 76 26.82 23.37 15.57
CA SER A 76 27.19 23.79 14.21
C SER A 76 26.81 22.75 13.15
N LEU A 77 27.06 21.47 13.42
CA LEU A 77 26.67 20.38 12.51
C LEU A 77 25.15 20.19 12.49
N PHE A 78 24.50 20.25 13.65
CA PHE A 78 23.04 20.19 13.77
C PHE A 78 22.36 21.23 12.87
N LYS A 79 22.82 22.48 12.93
CA LYS A 79 22.32 23.57 12.08
C LYS A 79 22.49 23.26 10.59
N ARG A 80 23.63 22.70 10.19
CA ARG A 80 23.91 22.33 8.80
C ARG A 80 22.98 21.22 8.29
N ILE A 81 22.71 20.20 9.11
CA ILE A 81 21.78 19.11 8.80
C ILE A 81 20.38 19.67 8.50
N PHE A 82 19.85 20.48 9.40
CA PHE A 82 18.48 21.00 9.28
C PHE A 82 18.33 22.19 8.32
N ASN A 83 19.44 22.74 7.81
CA ASN A 83 19.42 23.73 6.73
C ASN A 83 19.37 23.11 5.32
N VAL A 84 19.43 21.77 5.21
CA VAL A 84 19.28 21.08 3.92
C VAL A 84 17.85 21.27 3.39
N LYS A 85 17.74 21.64 2.11
CA LYS A 85 16.47 21.87 1.40
C LYS A 85 15.98 20.60 0.70
N ASP A 86 15.95 19.51 1.45
CA ASP A 86 15.39 18.23 1.04
C ASP A 86 14.36 17.83 2.09
N THR A 87 13.10 17.72 1.69
CA THR A 87 11.98 17.51 2.62
C THR A 87 12.06 16.13 3.29
N GLY A 88 12.42 15.09 2.53
CA GLY A 88 12.49 13.73 3.05
C GLY A 88 13.65 13.54 4.04
N PHE A 89 14.84 14.01 3.67
CA PHE A 89 16.00 14.04 4.56
C PHE A 89 15.74 14.86 5.84
N PHE A 90 15.07 16.01 5.71
CA PHE A 90 14.66 16.82 6.85
C PHE A 90 13.73 16.03 7.79
N LEU A 91 12.63 15.47 7.25
CA LEU A 91 11.62 14.77 8.05
C LEU A 91 12.19 13.51 8.70
N TYR A 92 13.05 12.79 7.99
CA TYR A 92 13.74 11.63 8.56
C TYR A 92 14.72 12.03 9.66
N SER A 93 15.48 13.11 9.48
CA SER A 93 16.36 13.64 10.52
C SER A 93 15.56 14.13 11.73
N TYR A 94 14.41 14.77 11.49
CA TYR A 94 13.50 15.29 12.49
C TYR A 94 12.89 14.17 13.35
N SER A 95 12.52 13.02 12.76
CA SER A 95 11.93 11.89 13.50
C SER A 95 12.84 11.41 14.65
N TRP A 96 14.15 11.31 14.38
CA TRP A 96 15.17 10.98 15.38
C TRP A 96 15.34 12.07 16.43
N VAL A 97 15.31 13.34 16.03
CA VAL A 97 15.40 14.48 16.95
C VAL A 97 14.23 14.50 17.93
N ILE A 98 13.00 14.30 17.46
CA ILE A 98 11.82 14.31 18.34
C ILE A 98 11.85 13.15 19.34
N SER A 99 12.30 11.97 18.92
CA SER A 99 12.51 10.83 19.83
C SER A 99 13.43 11.11 21.03
N LYS A 100 14.25 12.16 20.92
CA LYS A 100 15.30 12.55 21.88
C LYS A 100 15.19 14.02 22.27
N TRP A 101 13.98 14.60 22.23
CA TRP A 101 13.77 16.03 22.47
C TRP A 101 14.43 16.53 23.77
N ASP A 102 14.33 15.75 24.85
CA ASP A 102 14.91 16.07 26.16
C ASP A 102 16.45 16.08 26.20
N LYS A 103 17.11 15.48 25.20
CA LYS A 103 18.58 15.46 25.07
C LYS A 103 19.12 16.62 24.24
N LEU A 104 18.24 17.44 23.65
CA LEU A 104 18.63 18.60 22.85
C LEU A 104 18.97 19.78 23.75
N THR A 105 19.90 20.62 23.29
CA THR A 105 20.16 21.91 23.91
C THR A 105 19.04 22.90 23.58
N GLU A 106 18.87 23.95 24.38
CA GLU A 106 17.90 25.01 24.11
C GLU A 106 18.13 25.71 22.77
N ASN A 107 19.39 25.83 22.34
CA ASN A 107 19.74 26.37 21.02
C ASN A 107 19.27 25.46 19.87
N GLU A 108 19.35 24.15 20.04
CA GLU A 108 18.89 23.17 19.05
C GLU A 108 17.36 23.15 18.97
N LYS A 109 16.68 23.14 20.12
CA LYS A 109 15.21 23.24 20.19
C LYS A 109 14.71 24.51 19.51
N SER A 110 15.29 25.65 19.86
CA SER A 110 14.97 26.95 19.25
C SER A 110 15.18 26.93 17.74
N TYR A 111 16.27 26.33 17.26
CA TYR A 111 16.53 26.23 15.82
C TYR A 111 15.48 25.40 15.08
N ILE A 112 15.02 24.27 15.66
CA ILE A 112 13.94 23.47 15.07
C ILE A 112 12.63 24.25 15.07
N ILE A 113 12.28 24.89 16.19
CA ILE A 113 11.09 25.75 16.36
C ILE A 113 11.06 26.85 15.29
N ASP A 114 12.19 27.51 15.03
CA ASP A 114 12.31 28.58 14.02
C ASP A 114 12.01 28.08 12.60
N ILE A 115 12.33 26.82 12.29
CA ILE A 115 12.04 26.22 10.97
C ILE A 115 10.52 26.14 10.74
N PHE A 116 9.74 25.80 11.76
CA PHE A 116 8.27 25.74 11.66
C PHE A 116 7.61 27.11 11.43
N SER A 117 8.34 28.19 11.70
CA SER A 117 7.94 29.59 11.48
C SER A 117 8.65 30.24 10.27
N SER A 118 9.44 29.47 9.53
CA SER A 118 10.28 29.98 8.44
C SER A 118 9.49 30.23 7.14
N LYS A 119 10.20 30.66 6.10
CA LYS A 119 9.68 30.85 4.73
C LYS A 119 10.07 29.71 3.79
N ARG A 120 10.29 28.50 4.31
CA ARG A 120 10.56 27.32 3.49
C ARG A 120 9.39 27.03 2.55
N LYS A 121 9.68 26.67 1.30
CA LYS A 121 8.66 26.37 0.28
C LYS A 121 7.90 25.09 0.62
N ASP A 122 8.60 24.11 1.16
CA ASP A 122 8.09 22.81 1.58
C ASP A 122 7.53 22.80 3.01
N LEU A 123 7.31 23.97 3.62
CA LEU A 123 6.90 24.08 5.02
C LEU A 123 5.57 23.35 5.31
N ARG A 124 4.65 23.30 4.35
CA ARG A 124 3.38 22.56 4.49
C ARG A 124 3.62 21.07 4.74
N TRP A 125 4.54 20.46 3.99
CA TRP A 125 4.92 19.06 4.12
C TRP A 125 5.73 18.80 5.39
N ILE A 126 6.58 19.75 5.79
CA ILE A 126 7.28 19.68 7.08
C ILE A 126 6.29 19.65 8.25
N LYS A 127 5.29 20.53 8.24
CA LYS A 127 4.23 20.55 9.27
C LYS A 127 3.43 19.25 9.26
N ALA A 128 3.01 18.79 8.09
CA ALA A 128 2.25 17.56 7.95
C ALA A 128 3.04 16.34 8.47
N GLY A 129 4.30 16.19 8.06
CA GLY A 129 5.17 15.09 8.46
C GLY A 129 5.57 15.13 9.93
N ALA A 130 5.64 16.32 10.51
CA ALA A 130 5.89 16.47 11.93
C ALA A 130 4.75 15.90 12.77
N ILE A 131 3.50 16.18 12.38
CA ILE A 131 2.31 15.75 13.15
C ILE A 131 1.88 14.32 12.85
N THR A 132 2.39 13.70 11.77
CA THR A 132 2.16 12.29 11.41
C THR A 132 3.29 11.36 11.84
N ASN A 133 4.22 11.84 12.67
CA ASN A 133 5.32 11.04 13.16
C ASN A 133 4.84 9.99 14.19
N GLN A 134 5.66 8.94 14.41
CA GLN A 134 5.43 7.96 15.47
C GLN A 134 5.47 8.58 16.87
N PHE A 135 6.23 9.66 17.04
CA PHE A 135 6.32 10.39 18.31
C PHE A 135 5.42 11.62 18.28
N LEU A 136 4.70 11.86 19.38
CA LEU A 136 3.93 13.08 19.55
C LEU A 136 4.86 14.31 19.50
N PRO A 137 4.56 15.33 18.68
CA PRO A 137 5.35 16.56 18.65
C PRO A 137 5.37 17.25 20.03
N PRO A 138 6.51 17.84 20.42
CA PRO A 138 6.62 18.68 21.61
C PRO A 138 5.58 19.81 21.62
N SER A 139 5.20 20.25 22.82
CA SER A 139 4.20 21.30 23.05
C SER A 139 4.54 22.60 22.31
N GLU A 140 5.80 22.96 22.22
CA GLU A 140 6.26 24.17 21.53
C GLU A 140 5.99 24.09 20.02
N ILE A 141 6.20 22.91 19.42
CA ILE A 141 5.92 22.68 17.99
C ILE A 141 4.42 22.67 17.75
N GLN A 142 3.64 22.01 18.61
CA GLN A 142 2.17 22.04 18.53
C GLN A 142 1.64 23.47 18.63
N ASN A 143 2.15 24.28 19.56
CA ASN A 143 1.74 25.67 19.71
C ASN A 143 2.07 26.52 18.46
N ILE A 144 3.20 26.27 17.79
CA ILE A 144 3.51 26.97 16.54
C ILE A 144 2.50 26.63 15.44
N ILE A 145 2.21 25.33 15.28
CA ILE A 145 1.37 24.79 14.20
C ILE A 145 -0.11 25.12 14.44
N PHE A 146 -0.61 24.89 15.65
CA PHE A 146 -2.04 24.91 15.98
C PHE A 146 -2.47 26.08 16.87
N LYS A 147 -1.54 26.88 17.39
CA LYS A 147 -1.80 27.85 18.48
C LYS A 147 -2.41 27.20 19.73
N ASN A 148 -2.07 25.93 19.93
CA ASN A 148 -2.49 25.10 21.05
C ASN A 148 -1.40 24.02 21.27
N ASP A 149 -0.87 23.95 22.49
CA ASP A 149 0.23 23.08 22.89
C ASP A 149 -0.17 21.62 23.17
N THR A 150 -1.48 21.34 23.20
CA THR A 150 -2.08 20.04 23.48
C THR A 150 -3.08 19.61 22.41
N PHE A 151 -3.01 20.22 21.22
CA PHE A 151 -3.97 20.00 20.12
C PHE A 151 -4.13 18.53 19.73
N LEU A 152 -3.02 17.78 19.64
CA LEU A 152 -3.04 16.38 19.21
C LEU A 152 -3.45 15.40 20.33
N VAL A 153 -3.75 15.92 21.53
CA VAL A 153 -4.28 15.16 22.68
C VAL A 153 -5.79 15.35 22.82
N LEU A 154 -6.40 16.18 21.98
CA LEU A 154 -7.85 16.36 21.93
C LEU A 154 -8.53 15.08 21.41
N GLU A 155 -9.83 14.96 21.69
CA GLU A 155 -10.69 13.96 21.06
C GLU A 155 -10.63 14.09 19.52
N ILE A 156 -10.62 12.96 18.80
CA ILE A 156 -10.49 12.95 17.33
C ILE A 156 -11.57 13.82 16.66
N SER A 157 -12.79 13.78 17.17
CA SER A 157 -13.89 14.62 16.67
C SER A 157 -13.61 16.12 16.79
N GLU A 158 -12.84 16.54 17.80
CA GLU A 158 -12.43 17.92 18.00
C GLU A 158 -11.19 18.28 17.14
N ILE A 159 -10.27 17.33 16.95
CA ILE A 159 -9.15 17.47 16.01
C ILE A 159 -9.69 17.75 14.60
N LEU A 160 -10.58 16.89 14.09
CA LEU A 160 -11.14 16.99 12.74
C LEU A 160 -11.92 18.30 12.52
N LYS A 161 -12.58 18.82 13.54
CA LYS A 161 -13.30 20.12 13.45
C LYS A 161 -12.36 21.33 13.38
N LYS A 162 -11.19 21.25 14.00
CA LYS A 162 -10.31 22.42 14.23
C LYS A 162 -9.06 22.43 13.36
N ILE A 163 -8.65 21.28 12.84
CA ILE A 163 -7.46 21.18 12.00
C ILE A 163 -7.70 21.94 10.68
N ASP A 164 -6.66 22.64 10.20
CA ASP A 164 -6.68 23.23 8.87
C ASP A 164 -6.85 22.12 7.82
N LYS A 165 -7.76 22.33 6.85
CA LYS A 165 -8.09 21.31 5.85
C LYS A 165 -6.88 20.90 5.02
N GLN A 166 -6.05 21.84 4.59
CA GLN A 166 -4.88 21.53 3.78
C GLN A 166 -3.86 20.71 4.58
N LEU A 167 -3.58 21.13 5.82
CA LEU A 167 -2.70 20.39 6.72
C LEU A 167 -3.22 18.97 7.00
N PHE A 168 -4.53 18.82 7.20
CA PHE A 168 -5.16 17.51 7.38
C PHE A 168 -4.98 16.58 6.18
N PHE A 169 -5.25 17.06 4.96
CA PHE A 169 -5.06 16.25 3.75
C PHE A 169 -3.58 15.95 3.47
N ASP A 170 -2.69 16.92 3.65
CA ASP A 170 -1.24 16.71 3.49
C ASP A 170 -0.74 15.67 4.50
N SER A 171 -1.26 15.69 5.74
CA SER A 171 -0.95 14.67 6.75
C SER A 171 -1.54 13.30 6.45
N LEU A 172 -2.78 13.21 5.95
CA LEU A 172 -3.34 11.95 5.50
C LEU A 172 -2.52 11.34 4.36
N LYS A 173 -2.06 12.16 3.40
CA LYS A 173 -1.21 11.70 2.29
C LYS A 173 0.15 11.19 2.78
N ILE A 174 0.75 11.83 3.78
CA ILE A 174 1.98 11.31 4.41
C ILE A 174 1.70 9.99 5.12
N TYR A 175 0.68 9.96 5.98
CA TYR A 175 0.37 8.76 6.76
C TYR A 175 0.00 7.56 5.89
N SER A 176 -0.74 7.78 4.80
CA SER A 176 -1.19 6.74 3.86
C SER A 176 -0.12 6.30 2.84
N GLY A 177 1.08 6.87 2.89
CA GLY A 177 2.15 6.56 1.93
C GLY A 177 1.97 7.18 0.54
N GLU A 178 0.90 7.96 0.31
CA GLU A 178 0.68 8.68 -0.96
C GLU A 178 1.67 9.84 -1.16
N ALA A 179 2.43 10.23 -0.14
CA ALA A 179 3.60 11.10 -0.29
C ALA A 179 4.87 10.28 -0.54
N HIS A 180 4.97 9.61 -1.70
CA HIS A 180 5.98 8.56 -2.01
C HIS A 180 7.43 8.86 -1.60
N VAL A 181 7.88 10.12 -1.71
CA VAL A 181 9.24 10.53 -1.26
C VAL A 181 9.43 10.34 0.24
N ILE A 182 8.43 10.75 1.00
CA ILE A 182 8.41 10.69 2.46
C ILE A 182 8.20 9.24 2.89
N ASP A 183 7.36 8.51 2.16
CA ASP A 183 7.10 7.09 2.40
C ASP A 183 8.33 6.21 2.18
N TYR A 184 9.16 6.52 1.18
CA TYR A 184 10.44 5.83 0.95
C TYR A 184 11.34 5.82 2.20
N TYR A 185 11.24 6.85 3.04
CA TYR A 185 11.99 6.96 4.30
C TYR A 185 11.29 6.27 5.49
N GLY A 186 10.24 5.48 5.25
CA GLY A 186 9.49 4.74 6.26
C GLY A 186 8.74 5.65 7.24
N LEU A 187 8.33 6.83 6.78
CA LEU A 187 7.60 7.80 7.59
C LEU A 187 6.07 7.68 7.43
N GLY A 188 5.60 6.92 6.45
CA GLY A 188 4.21 6.47 6.36
C GLY A 188 3.85 5.47 7.46
N HIS A 189 2.56 5.31 7.73
CA HIS A 189 1.97 4.31 8.65
C HIS A 189 2.52 4.28 10.10
N CYS A 190 3.38 5.22 10.49
CA CYS A 190 4.12 5.13 11.74
C CYS A 190 3.39 5.71 12.97
N SER A 191 2.27 6.42 12.77
CA SER A 191 1.56 7.13 13.84
C SER A 191 0.25 6.46 14.26
N LYS A 192 0.19 6.04 15.53
CA LYS A 192 -1.01 5.47 16.14
C LYS A 192 -2.21 6.43 16.11
N LEU A 193 -1.98 7.72 16.37
CA LEU A 193 -3.03 8.74 16.33
C LEU A 193 -3.69 8.81 14.94
N TRP A 194 -2.89 8.77 13.87
CA TRP A 194 -3.42 8.82 12.52
C TRP A 194 -4.12 7.54 12.09
N ALA A 195 -3.71 6.38 12.61
CA ALA A 195 -4.47 5.14 12.49
C ALA A 195 -5.86 5.27 13.13
N GLU A 196 -5.93 5.83 14.34
CA GLU A 196 -7.17 6.08 15.06
C GLU A 196 -8.06 7.12 14.34
N ILE A 197 -7.46 8.17 13.76
CA ILE A 197 -8.15 9.15 12.91
C ILE A 197 -8.77 8.48 11.69
N CYS A 198 -8.01 7.67 10.95
CA CYS A 198 -8.52 6.91 9.80
C CYS A 198 -9.67 5.98 10.20
N CYS A 199 -9.54 5.26 11.31
CA CYS A 199 -10.63 4.44 11.85
C CYS A 199 -11.88 5.28 12.16
N TYR A 200 -11.72 6.45 12.80
CA TYR A 200 -12.82 7.34 13.12
C TYR A 200 -13.53 7.85 11.86
N ILE A 201 -12.77 8.28 10.84
CA ILE A 201 -13.30 8.74 9.54
C ILE A 201 -14.20 7.66 8.93
N LEU A 202 -13.69 6.42 8.88
CA LEU A 202 -14.40 5.28 8.29
C LEU A 202 -15.64 4.86 9.07
N GLN A 203 -15.55 4.82 10.41
CA GLN A 203 -16.66 4.44 11.28
C GLN A 203 -17.81 5.44 11.21
N ASN A 204 -17.51 6.72 11.05
CA ASN A 204 -18.49 7.81 11.04
C ASN A 204 -18.88 8.28 9.64
N ASN A 205 -18.30 7.69 8.58
CA ASN A 205 -18.50 8.12 7.20
C ASN A 205 -18.24 9.63 7.03
N HIS A 206 -17.15 10.10 7.65
CA HIS A 206 -16.76 11.50 7.64
C HIS A 206 -16.28 11.90 6.25
N GLU A 207 -16.86 12.94 5.65
CA GLU A 207 -16.59 13.34 4.25
C GLU A 207 -15.11 13.66 4.00
N ASP A 208 -14.51 14.50 4.85
CA ASP A 208 -13.09 14.83 4.71
C ASP A 208 -12.24 13.58 5.02
N GLY A 209 -11.45 13.15 4.03
CA GLY A 209 -10.48 12.05 4.16
C GLY A 209 -11.03 10.64 3.93
N TYR A 210 -12.34 10.47 3.70
CA TYR A 210 -12.96 9.14 3.58
C TYR A 210 -12.29 8.25 2.54
N GLU A 211 -12.08 8.78 1.33
CA GLU A 211 -11.55 8.00 0.21
C GLU A 211 -10.11 7.53 0.46
N ILE A 212 -9.25 8.41 0.98
CA ILE A 212 -7.85 8.09 1.33
C ILE A 212 -7.83 7.03 2.43
N SER A 213 -8.60 7.22 3.50
CA SER A 213 -8.70 6.24 4.59
C SER A 213 -9.28 4.92 4.12
N LEU A 214 -10.25 4.92 3.20
CA LEU A 214 -10.88 3.71 2.68
C LEU A 214 -9.92 2.91 1.82
N LYS A 215 -9.22 3.57 0.89
CA LYS A 215 -8.20 2.94 0.04
C LYS A 215 -7.10 2.32 0.89
N LEU A 216 -6.60 3.07 1.88
CA LEU A 216 -5.62 2.58 2.82
C LEU A 216 -6.13 1.35 3.59
N PHE A 217 -7.32 1.44 4.19
CA PHE A 217 -7.93 0.33 4.91
C PHE A 217 -8.12 -0.89 4.01
N LEU A 218 -8.61 -0.71 2.77
CA LEU A 218 -8.84 -1.80 1.84
C LEU A 218 -7.52 -2.50 1.51
N ASN A 219 -6.46 -1.76 1.23
CA ASN A 219 -5.13 -2.31 0.97
C ASN A 219 -4.62 -3.16 2.15
N ASP A 220 -4.69 -2.65 3.37
CA ASP A 220 -4.29 -3.41 4.57
C ASP A 220 -5.19 -4.62 4.83
N PHE A 221 -6.50 -4.43 4.66
CA PHE A 221 -7.50 -5.46 4.90
C PHE A 221 -7.31 -6.64 3.96
N ILE A 222 -7.07 -6.39 2.66
CA ILE A 222 -6.84 -7.45 1.69
C ILE A 222 -5.45 -8.06 1.83
N ASN A 223 -4.43 -7.33 2.25
CA ASN A 223 -3.09 -7.90 2.45
C ASN A 223 -2.96 -8.67 3.77
N GLY A 224 -3.98 -8.58 4.65
CA GLY A 224 -3.99 -9.28 5.92
C GLY A 224 -3.02 -8.65 6.93
N SER A 225 -2.84 -7.32 6.87
CA SER A 225 -2.10 -6.57 7.87
C SER A 225 -2.64 -6.86 9.28
N ASN A 226 -1.77 -6.79 10.29
CA ASN A 226 -2.14 -7.14 11.65
C ASN A 226 -3.18 -6.16 12.23
N ASP A 227 -4.09 -6.66 13.06
CA ASP A 227 -5.15 -5.90 13.76
C ASP A 227 -4.63 -4.77 14.69
N ASN A 228 -3.30 -4.60 14.84
CA ASN A 228 -2.71 -3.63 15.76
C ASN A 228 -3.01 -2.17 15.39
N GLU A 229 -3.13 -1.86 14.09
CA GLU A 229 -3.39 -0.49 13.61
C GLU A 229 -4.88 -0.19 13.46
N TRP A 230 -5.65 -1.17 13.00
CA TRP A 230 -7.06 -1.01 12.63
C TRP A 230 -8.05 -1.56 13.65
N GLY A 231 -7.55 -2.23 14.69
CA GLY A 231 -8.37 -3.08 15.56
C GLY A 231 -8.94 -4.27 14.79
N ASP A 232 -10.14 -4.72 15.16
CA ASP A 232 -10.84 -5.79 14.45
C ASP A 232 -11.29 -5.31 13.06
N MET A 233 -10.45 -5.57 12.05
CA MET A 233 -10.70 -5.12 10.67
C MET A 233 -11.99 -5.71 10.09
N LYS A 234 -12.36 -6.94 10.47
CA LYS A 234 -13.61 -7.59 9.99
C LYS A 234 -14.83 -6.89 10.57
N LYS A 235 -14.75 -6.42 11.82
CA LYS A 235 -15.78 -5.58 12.43
C LYS A 235 -15.81 -4.20 11.78
N LEU A 236 -14.66 -3.58 11.53
CA LEU A 236 -14.56 -2.29 10.85
C LEU A 236 -15.16 -2.35 9.44
N TRP A 237 -14.83 -3.38 8.64
CA TRP A 237 -15.45 -3.62 7.34
C TRP A 237 -16.97 -3.70 7.41
N LYS A 238 -17.52 -4.42 8.39
CA LYS A 238 -18.99 -4.50 8.57
C LYS A 238 -19.60 -3.13 8.89
N ILE A 239 -18.89 -2.28 9.63
CA ILE A 239 -19.33 -0.91 9.93
C ILE A 239 -19.30 -0.09 8.64
N ILE A 240 -18.15 -0.03 7.95
CA ILE A 240 -17.97 0.68 6.67
C ILE A 240 -19.05 0.27 5.68
N PHE A 241 -19.21 -1.03 5.46
CA PHE A 241 -20.19 -1.54 4.54
C PHE A 241 -21.61 -1.18 4.96
N LYS A 242 -21.94 -1.19 6.26
CA LYS A 242 -23.28 -0.80 6.75
C LYS A 242 -23.54 0.70 6.55
N THR A 243 -22.56 1.56 6.86
CA THR A 243 -22.72 3.03 6.89
C THR A 243 -22.58 3.69 5.52
N ASN A 244 -21.79 3.12 4.61
CA ASN A 244 -21.57 3.71 3.28
C ASN A 244 -22.88 3.75 2.46
N THR A 245 -23.24 4.88 1.87
CA THR A 245 -24.50 5.01 1.10
C THR A 245 -24.45 4.32 -0.27
N ASP A 246 -23.26 4.23 -0.87
CA ASP A 246 -23.01 3.63 -2.19
C ASP A 246 -22.33 2.26 -2.05
N LYS A 247 -23.15 1.25 -1.78
CA LYS A 247 -22.69 -0.14 -1.63
C LYS A 247 -22.08 -0.69 -2.91
N ASP A 248 -22.60 -0.27 -4.07
CA ASP A 248 -22.21 -0.81 -5.37
C ASP A 248 -20.78 -0.34 -5.68
N ASN A 249 -20.50 0.95 -5.49
CA ASN A 249 -19.15 1.49 -5.61
C ASN A 249 -18.18 0.88 -4.59
N LEU A 250 -18.59 0.66 -3.34
CA LEU A 250 -17.74 0.02 -2.34
C LEU A 250 -17.34 -1.41 -2.71
N VAL A 251 -18.23 -2.17 -3.37
CA VAL A 251 -17.90 -3.51 -3.90
C VAL A 251 -16.91 -3.40 -5.06
N ILE A 252 -17.09 -2.40 -5.94
CA ILE A 252 -16.16 -2.15 -7.05
C ILE A 252 -14.76 -1.81 -6.53
N LEU A 253 -14.65 -0.91 -5.55
CA LEU A 253 -13.37 -0.56 -4.93
C LEU A 253 -12.69 -1.77 -4.28
N LEU A 254 -13.45 -2.64 -3.61
CA LEU A 254 -12.90 -3.89 -3.06
C LEU A 254 -12.35 -4.80 -4.17
N ILE A 255 -13.10 -5.01 -5.26
CA ILE A 255 -12.65 -5.82 -6.40
C ILE A 255 -11.37 -5.23 -7.02
N ASP A 256 -11.32 -3.91 -7.11
CA ASP A 256 -10.21 -3.17 -7.66
C ASP A 256 -8.95 -3.33 -6.82
N GLU A 257 -9.07 -3.24 -5.51
CA GLU A 257 -7.93 -3.45 -4.61
C GLU A 257 -7.48 -4.93 -4.62
N ILE A 258 -8.40 -5.90 -4.63
CA ILE A 258 -8.05 -7.33 -4.79
C ILE A 258 -7.23 -7.57 -6.07
N SER A 259 -7.52 -6.83 -7.14
CA SER A 259 -6.81 -6.97 -8.41
C SER A 259 -5.36 -6.46 -8.39
N ASN A 260 -5.00 -5.67 -7.38
CA ASN A 260 -3.70 -5.02 -7.30
C ASN A 260 -2.70 -5.75 -6.40
N CYS A 261 -3.11 -6.77 -5.64
CA CYS A 261 -2.21 -7.43 -4.68
C CYS A 261 -2.38 -8.95 -4.57
N ASN A 262 -1.47 -9.57 -3.80
CA ASN A 262 -1.67 -10.92 -3.28
C ASN A 262 -2.45 -10.83 -1.97
N CYS A 263 -3.59 -11.50 -1.89
CA CYS A 263 -4.54 -11.22 -0.83
C CYS A 263 -4.71 -12.32 0.21
N CYS A 264 -5.10 -11.91 1.42
CA CYS A 264 -5.57 -12.71 2.52
C CYS A 264 -7.00 -13.21 2.27
N THR A 265 -7.10 -14.48 1.91
CA THR A 265 -8.38 -15.14 1.57
C THR A 265 -9.41 -15.08 2.70
N THR A 266 -8.95 -15.12 3.96
CA THR A 266 -9.82 -15.08 5.14
C THR A 266 -10.56 -13.75 5.27
N ASN A 267 -9.88 -12.62 5.01
CA ASN A 267 -10.47 -11.29 5.10
C ASN A 267 -11.46 -11.06 3.95
N ILE A 268 -11.06 -11.40 2.73
CA ILE A 268 -11.90 -11.28 1.54
C ILE A 268 -13.17 -12.14 1.66
N LYS A 269 -13.04 -13.40 2.08
CA LYS A 269 -14.19 -14.29 2.34
C LYS A 269 -15.14 -13.71 3.38
N SER A 270 -14.62 -13.11 4.45
CA SER A 270 -15.43 -12.40 5.44
C SER A 270 -16.17 -11.21 4.82
N ALA A 271 -15.49 -10.44 3.96
CA ALA A 271 -16.07 -9.30 3.28
C ALA A 271 -17.19 -9.68 2.31
N PHE A 272 -16.95 -10.62 1.39
CA PHE A 272 -17.98 -11.11 0.46
C PHE A 272 -19.15 -11.76 1.18
N LYS A 273 -18.91 -12.47 2.30
CA LYS A 273 -20.01 -12.97 3.14
C LYS A 273 -20.90 -11.83 3.66
N ALA A 274 -20.33 -10.70 4.08
CA ALA A 274 -21.11 -9.55 4.53
C ALA A 274 -21.87 -8.90 3.36
N ILE A 275 -21.21 -8.73 2.22
CA ILE A 275 -21.78 -8.20 0.97
C ILE A 275 -22.98 -9.06 0.54
N ILE A 276 -22.78 -10.36 0.30
CA ILE A 276 -23.82 -11.28 -0.19
C ILE A 276 -25.03 -11.29 0.75
N LYS A 277 -24.81 -11.33 2.07
CA LYS A 277 -25.91 -11.27 3.05
C LYS A 277 -26.73 -10.01 2.91
N TRP A 278 -26.09 -8.87 2.73
CA TRP A 278 -26.79 -7.59 2.59
C TRP A 278 -27.57 -7.51 1.29
N TYR A 279 -26.97 -7.86 0.15
CA TYR A 279 -27.67 -7.82 -1.15
C TYR A 279 -28.85 -8.79 -1.20
N LYS A 280 -28.72 -9.99 -0.60
CA LYS A 280 -29.86 -10.92 -0.42
C LYS A 280 -30.96 -10.31 0.44
N LYS A 281 -30.61 -9.76 1.62
CA LYS A 281 -31.59 -9.18 2.56
C LYS A 281 -32.36 -7.99 1.96
N ASN A 282 -31.74 -7.24 1.05
CA ASN A 282 -32.31 -6.05 0.43
C ASN A 282 -32.90 -6.31 -0.96
N ASN A 283 -33.06 -7.58 -1.39
CA ASN A 283 -33.57 -7.94 -2.72
C ASN A 283 -32.81 -7.29 -3.89
N LYS A 284 -31.49 -7.12 -3.75
CA LYS A 284 -30.61 -6.51 -4.76
C LYS A 284 -29.60 -7.50 -5.34
N ILE A 285 -29.80 -8.81 -5.15
CA ILE A 285 -28.78 -9.82 -5.46
C ILE A 285 -28.34 -9.80 -6.93
N ASP A 286 -29.26 -9.47 -7.85
CA ASP A 286 -28.96 -9.39 -9.28
C ASP A 286 -27.96 -8.28 -9.62
N ILE A 287 -27.97 -7.17 -8.87
CA ILE A 287 -26.98 -6.08 -9.01
C ILE A 287 -25.60 -6.58 -8.63
N LEU A 288 -25.48 -7.28 -7.49
CA LEU A 288 -24.21 -7.87 -7.06
C LEU A 288 -23.69 -8.91 -8.07
N ILE A 289 -24.59 -9.74 -8.60
CA ILE A 289 -24.26 -10.72 -9.64
C ILE A 289 -23.70 -9.98 -10.87
N ALA A 290 -24.37 -8.93 -11.33
CA ALA A 290 -23.91 -8.14 -12.47
C ALA A 290 -22.50 -7.55 -12.24
N ILE A 291 -22.27 -6.89 -11.09
CA ILE A 291 -20.97 -6.30 -10.73
C ILE A 291 -19.86 -7.35 -10.75
N ILE A 292 -20.06 -8.50 -10.08
CA ILE A 292 -19.04 -9.56 -10.01
C ILE A 292 -18.85 -10.23 -11.37
N SER A 293 -19.93 -10.51 -12.10
CA SER A 293 -19.87 -11.12 -13.42
C SER A 293 -19.17 -10.21 -14.44
N GLU A 294 -19.29 -8.89 -14.34
CA GLU A 294 -18.57 -7.96 -15.20
C GLU A 294 -17.05 -8.01 -14.96
N LYS A 295 -16.63 -8.19 -13.71
CA LYS A 295 -15.22 -8.14 -13.29
C LYS A 295 -14.61 -9.49 -12.90
N ILE A 296 -15.18 -10.60 -13.35
CA ILE A 296 -14.84 -11.94 -12.82
C ILE A 296 -13.38 -12.35 -13.10
N GLU A 297 -12.83 -11.96 -14.24
CA GLU A 297 -11.43 -12.21 -14.61
C GLU A 297 -10.46 -11.44 -13.72
N ILE A 298 -10.87 -10.29 -13.22
CA ILE A 298 -10.03 -9.43 -12.39
C ILE A 298 -9.88 -10.06 -10.99
N LEU A 299 -10.94 -10.71 -10.50
CA LEU A 299 -10.96 -11.43 -9.23
C LEU A 299 -10.15 -12.73 -9.23
N THR A 300 -9.68 -13.20 -10.39
CA THR A 300 -8.93 -14.45 -10.53
C THR A 300 -7.42 -14.22 -10.74
N LYS A 301 -6.93 -12.99 -10.52
CA LYS A 301 -5.51 -12.61 -10.70
C LYS A 301 -4.61 -13.06 -9.55
N THR A 302 -5.20 -13.42 -8.42
CA THR A 302 -4.50 -13.77 -7.19
C THR A 302 -3.65 -15.04 -7.41
N SER A 303 -2.64 -15.23 -6.56
CA SER A 303 -1.58 -16.24 -6.74
C SER A 303 -2.06 -17.69 -6.78
N ASN A 304 -3.36 -17.95 -6.58
CA ASN A 304 -3.98 -19.26 -6.64
C ASN A 304 -5.32 -19.23 -7.42
N ASP A 305 -5.43 -20.08 -8.45
CA ASP A 305 -6.61 -20.21 -9.30
C ASP A 305 -7.90 -20.60 -8.52
N PHE A 306 -7.77 -21.11 -7.28
CA PHE A 306 -8.88 -21.46 -6.39
C PHE A 306 -9.41 -20.31 -5.53
N ASP A 307 -8.78 -19.15 -5.55
CA ASP A 307 -9.14 -18.03 -4.67
C ASP A 307 -10.58 -17.55 -4.87
N LEU A 308 -11.07 -17.54 -6.11
CA LEU A 308 -12.45 -17.18 -6.42
C LEU A 308 -13.46 -18.12 -5.73
N ILE A 309 -13.16 -19.41 -5.65
CA ILE A 309 -14.00 -20.39 -4.93
C ILE A 309 -14.04 -20.04 -3.46
N GLU A 310 -12.91 -19.67 -2.87
CA GLU A 310 -12.83 -19.32 -1.46
C GLU A 310 -13.57 -18.01 -1.16
N PHE A 311 -13.33 -16.95 -1.94
CA PHE A 311 -13.93 -15.63 -1.78
C PHE A 311 -15.46 -15.71 -1.81
N LEU A 312 -16.00 -16.46 -2.77
CA LEU A 312 -17.43 -16.57 -3.05
C LEU A 312 -18.05 -17.87 -2.51
N SER A 313 -17.40 -18.50 -1.52
CA SER A 313 -17.85 -19.77 -0.92
C SER A 313 -19.13 -19.64 -0.08
N TYR A 314 -19.47 -18.43 0.39
CA TYR A 314 -20.66 -18.22 1.21
C TYR A 314 -21.94 -18.61 0.46
N ASP A 315 -22.73 -19.52 1.02
CA ASP A 315 -23.93 -20.11 0.40
C ASP A 315 -23.70 -20.72 -0.99
N ASN A 316 -22.46 -21.10 -1.33
CA ASN A 316 -22.05 -21.54 -2.67
C ASN A 316 -22.37 -20.50 -3.76
N PHE A 317 -22.19 -19.22 -3.47
CA PHE A 317 -22.60 -18.11 -4.34
C PHE A 317 -21.95 -18.16 -5.74
N LEU A 318 -20.68 -18.56 -5.85
CA LEU A 318 -20.02 -18.77 -7.16
C LEU A 318 -20.81 -19.76 -8.04
N LEU A 319 -21.09 -20.95 -7.52
CA LEU A 319 -21.75 -22.03 -8.25
C LEU A 319 -23.24 -21.76 -8.50
N LYS A 320 -23.94 -21.17 -7.53
CA LYS A 320 -25.40 -20.97 -7.59
C LYS A 320 -25.84 -19.69 -8.29
N SER A 321 -24.97 -18.69 -8.37
CA SER A 321 -25.37 -17.34 -8.82
C SER A 321 -24.45 -16.78 -9.89
N ILE A 322 -23.13 -16.82 -9.70
CA ILE A 322 -22.20 -16.21 -10.65
C ILE A 322 -22.03 -17.05 -11.93
N ILE A 323 -21.71 -18.34 -11.80
CA ILE A 323 -21.52 -19.23 -12.97
C ILE A 323 -22.78 -19.30 -13.86
N PRO A 324 -24.00 -19.42 -13.32
CA PRO A 324 -25.21 -19.38 -14.14
C PRO A 324 -25.45 -18.05 -14.86
N ALA A 325 -24.98 -16.93 -14.29
CA ALA A 325 -25.10 -15.62 -14.92
C ALA A 325 -24.08 -15.39 -16.05
N LEU A 326 -22.98 -16.15 -16.05
CA LEU A 326 -22.01 -16.13 -17.13
C LEU A 326 -22.51 -16.98 -18.31
N LYS A 327 -22.80 -16.31 -19.43
CA LYS A 327 -23.31 -16.93 -20.66
C LYS A 327 -22.50 -18.19 -21.01
N ASN A 328 -23.19 -19.32 -21.21
CA ASN A 328 -22.62 -20.63 -21.56
C ASN A 328 -21.67 -21.29 -20.52
N HIS A 329 -21.26 -20.61 -19.45
CA HIS A 329 -20.21 -21.12 -18.55
C HIS A 329 -20.68 -22.29 -17.69
N ASN A 330 -21.93 -22.28 -17.22
CA ASN A 330 -22.48 -23.41 -16.46
C ASN A 330 -22.44 -24.71 -17.27
N GLU A 331 -22.78 -24.63 -18.55
CA GLU A 331 -22.78 -25.78 -19.45
C GLU A 331 -21.36 -26.22 -19.81
N MET A 332 -20.46 -25.28 -20.13
CA MET A 332 -19.05 -25.60 -20.36
C MET A 332 -18.43 -26.31 -19.16
N LEU A 333 -18.62 -25.76 -17.94
CA LEU A 333 -18.10 -26.32 -16.70
C LEU A 333 -18.63 -27.74 -16.44
N GLN A 334 -19.93 -27.98 -16.64
CA GLN A 334 -20.51 -29.31 -16.50
C GLN A 334 -19.91 -30.31 -17.49
N ILE A 335 -19.70 -29.91 -18.74
CA ILE A 335 -19.12 -30.78 -19.77
C ILE A 335 -17.67 -31.14 -19.43
N VAL A 336 -16.83 -30.17 -19.06
CA VAL A 336 -15.43 -30.46 -18.72
C VAL A 336 -15.32 -31.26 -17.41
N TYR A 337 -16.18 -30.98 -16.42
CA TYR A 337 -16.28 -31.79 -15.21
C TYR A 337 -16.65 -33.25 -15.51
N ASP A 338 -17.64 -33.46 -16.38
CA ASP A 338 -18.06 -34.78 -16.83
C ASP A 338 -16.88 -35.50 -17.52
N LEU A 339 -16.24 -34.87 -18.51
CA LEU A 339 -15.13 -35.45 -19.27
C LEU A 339 -13.95 -35.85 -18.38
N LYS A 340 -13.72 -35.12 -17.28
CA LYS A 340 -12.69 -35.44 -16.28
C LYS A 340 -13.05 -36.67 -15.43
N ASN A 341 -14.30 -36.76 -14.98
CA ASN A 341 -14.71 -37.65 -13.90
C ASN A 341 -15.53 -38.88 -14.33
N LYS A 342 -16.03 -38.92 -15.57
CA LYS A 342 -16.89 -40.00 -16.08
C LYS A 342 -16.26 -40.67 -17.29
N GLU A 343 -16.68 -41.90 -17.55
CA GLU A 343 -16.32 -42.63 -18.78
C GLU A 343 -17.37 -42.39 -19.87
N PHE A 344 -16.90 -42.28 -21.10
CA PHE A 344 -17.72 -42.02 -22.28
C PHE A 344 -17.17 -42.81 -23.47
N ASN A 345 -18.04 -43.14 -24.41
CA ASN A 345 -17.56 -43.69 -25.68
C ASN A 345 -16.97 -42.58 -26.58
N GLN A 346 -16.24 -42.96 -27.63
CA GLN A 346 -15.54 -42.02 -28.51
C GLN A 346 -16.48 -41.00 -29.20
N ALA A 347 -17.71 -41.40 -29.53
CA ALA A 347 -18.69 -40.51 -30.15
C ALA A 347 -19.19 -39.44 -29.16
N GLU A 348 -19.47 -39.84 -27.92
CA GLU A 348 -19.86 -38.93 -26.84
C GLU A 348 -18.77 -37.93 -26.49
N ILE A 349 -17.51 -38.39 -26.39
CA ILE A 349 -16.34 -37.54 -26.17
C ILE A 349 -16.25 -36.47 -27.27
N LYS A 350 -16.29 -36.91 -28.53
CA LYS A 350 -16.22 -36.00 -29.68
C LYS A 350 -17.33 -34.96 -29.65
N ASN A 351 -18.57 -35.37 -29.34
CA ASN A 351 -19.71 -34.47 -29.25
C ASN A 351 -19.56 -33.45 -28.11
N LYS A 352 -19.14 -33.90 -26.91
CA LYS A 352 -18.90 -33.03 -25.76
C LYS A 352 -17.79 -32.02 -26.02
N VAL A 353 -16.67 -32.45 -26.58
CA VAL A 353 -15.54 -31.56 -26.93
C VAL A 353 -15.96 -30.54 -27.98
N THR A 354 -16.63 -30.96 -29.05
CA THR A 354 -17.16 -30.04 -30.08
C THR A 354 -18.12 -29.03 -29.47
N LYS A 355 -18.97 -29.45 -28.53
CA LYS A 355 -19.89 -28.55 -27.84
C LYS A 355 -19.17 -27.50 -27.00
N VAL A 356 -18.10 -27.86 -26.28
CA VAL A 356 -17.29 -26.87 -25.53
C VAL A 356 -16.69 -25.83 -26.47
N LEU A 357 -16.14 -26.26 -27.62
CA LEU A 357 -15.60 -25.33 -28.63
C LEU A 357 -16.68 -24.35 -29.11
N ASN A 358 -17.85 -24.85 -29.52
CA ASN A 358 -18.95 -24.01 -30.01
C ASN A 358 -19.43 -23.02 -28.93
N LEU A 359 -19.48 -23.44 -27.66
CA LEU A 359 -19.87 -22.56 -26.56
C LEU A 359 -18.84 -21.45 -26.31
N ALA A 360 -17.55 -21.78 -26.42
CA ALA A 360 -16.43 -20.86 -26.26
C ALA A 360 -16.28 -19.86 -27.42
N GLU A 361 -16.65 -20.25 -28.64
CA GLU A 361 -16.75 -19.34 -29.80
C GLU A 361 -17.83 -18.27 -29.59
N VAL A 362 -18.97 -18.64 -28.98
CA VAL A 362 -20.09 -17.72 -28.71
C VAL A 362 -19.83 -16.84 -27.49
N SER A 363 -19.07 -17.32 -26.51
CA SER A 363 -18.73 -16.60 -25.29
C SER A 363 -17.32 -17.00 -24.83
N PRO A 364 -16.35 -16.08 -24.79
CA PRO A 364 -15.02 -16.36 -24.27
C PRO A 364 -15.07 -16.98 -22.88
N ILE A 365 -14.12 -17.87 -22.58
CA ILE A 365 -13.99 -18.50 -21.26
C ILE A 365 -13.40 -17.48 -20.28
N ARG A 366 -14.13 -17.20 -19.20
CA ARG A 366 -13.81 -16.16 -18.20
C ARG A 366 -13.40 -16.74 -16.83
N LEU A 367 -13.38 -18.07 -16.68
CA LEU A 367 -13.08 -18.76 -15.42
C LEU A 367 -11.90 -19.74 -15.58
N PHE A 368 -10.86 -19.59 -14.74
CA PHE A 368 -9.70 -20.48 -14.78
C PHE A 368 -10.03 -21.93 -14.47
N VAL A 369 -10.99 -22.21 -13.59
CA VAL A 369 -11.39 -23.59 -13.23
C VAL A 369 -11.79 -24.45 -14.45
N ILE A 370 -12.27 -23.82 -15.54
CA ILE A 370 -12.56 -24.54 -16.79
C ILE A 370 -11.25 -24.99 -17.46
N PHE A 371 -10.23 -24.14 -17.49
CA PHE A 371 -8.90 -24.48 -17.98
C PHE A 371 -8.21 -25.50 -17.07
N ASP A 372 -8.35 -25.41 -15.75
CA ASP A 372 -7.79 -26.39 -14.81
C ASP A 372 -8.35 -27.80 -15.08
N TYR A 373 -9.66 -27.90 -15.33
CA TYR A 373 -10.27 -29.18 -15.69
C TYR A 373 -9.80 -29.69 -17.06
N ILE A 374 -9.58 -28.80 -18.03
CA ILE A 374 -8.97 -29.17 -19.32
C ILE A 374 -7.57 -29.72 -19.09
N ASP A 375 -6.72 -29.04 -18.32
CA ASP A 375 -5.36 -29.48 -18.03
C ASP A 375 -5.31 -30.83 -17.32
N ASP A 376 -6.23 -31.08 -16.39
CA ASP A 376 -6.37 -32.39 -15.74
C ASP A 376 -6.80 -33.48 -16.73
N ILE A 377 -7.71 -33.18 -17.66
CA ILE A 377 -8.11 -34.11 -18.73
C ILE A 377 -6.93 -34.44 -19.64
N VAL A 378 -6.11 -33.43 -20.01
CA VAL A 378 -4.91 -33.60 -20.82
C VAL A 378 -3.92 -34.51 -20.11
N LYS A 379 -3.59 -34.23 -18.85
CA LYS A 379 -2.66 -35.03 -18.04
C LYS A 379 -3.12 -36.48 -17.90
N ALA A 380 -4.44 -36.69 -17.77
CA ALA A 380 -5.01 -38.03 -17.65
C ALA A 380 -5.13 -38.78 -18.99
N ASN A 381 -4.97 -38.11 -20.14
CA ASN A 381 -5.06 -38.65 -21.50
C ASN A 381 -6.33 -39.48 -21.78
N LYS A 382 -7.48 -39.15 -21.16
CA LYS A 382 -8.70 -39.98 -21.22
C LYS A 382 -9.51 -39.83 -22.51
N ILE A 383 -9.30 -38.76 -23.27
CA ILE A 383 -10.18 -38.38 -24.39
C ILE A 383 -9.53 -38.51 -25.78
N GLY A 384 -8.28 -39.00 -25.83
CA GLY A 384 -7.50 -39.15 -27.06
C GLY A 384 -6.86 -37.84 -27.57
N GLU A 385 -5.71 -37.97 -28.22
CA GLU A 385 -4.85 -36.85 -28.63
C GLU A 385 -5.55 -35.81 -29.51
N THR A 386 -6.39 -36.26 -30.46
CA THR A 386 -7.13 -35.36 -31.35
C THR A 386 -8.08 -34.45 -30.58
N ASN A 387 -8.74 -34.95 -29.54
CA ASN A 387 -9.67 -34.16 -28.74
C ASN A 387 -8.94 -33.29 -27.72
N ILE A 388 -7.82 -33.76 -27.17
CA ILE A 388 -6.91 -32.97 -26.33
C ILE A 388 -6.43 -31.73 -27.08
N SER A 389 -5.93 -31.93 -28.31
CA SER A 389 -5.41 -30.83 -29.14
C SER A 389 -6.47 -29.75 -29.39
N LYS A 390 -7.74 -30.15 -29.54
CA LYS A 390 -8.87 -29.22 -29.68
C LYS A 390 -9.16 -28.42 -28.41
N LEU A 391 -9.19 -29.08 -27.24
CA LEU A 391 -9.41 -28.35 -25.99
C LEU A 391 -8.26 -27.40 -25.67
N GLN A 392 -7.02 -27.80 -25.99
CA GLN A 392 -5.83 -26.96 -25.80
C GLN A 392 -5.76 -25.77 -26.77
N SER A 393 -6.48 -25.81 -27.90
CA SER A 393 -6.55 -24.67 -28.82
C SER A 393 -7.51 -23.57 -28.38
N LEU A 394 -8.25 -23.74 -27.27
CA LEU A 394 -9.13 -22.71 -26.74
C LEU A 394 -8.30 -21.50 -26.26
N PRO A 395 -8.64 -20.27 -26.68
CA PRO A 395 -7.88 -19.09 -26.26
C PRO A 395 -8.11 -18.80 -24.78
N ASN A 396 -7.02 -18.67 -24.02
CA ASN A 396 -7.06 -18.17 -22.65
C ASN A 396 -6.78 -16.65 -22.64
N SER A 397 -7.84 -15.84 -22.75
CA SER A 397 -7.74 -14.38 -22.73
C SER A 397 -7.78 -13.78 -21.32
N ILE A 398 -7.99 -14.58 -20.26
CA ILE A 398 -8.18 -14.08 -18.89
C ILE A 398 -6.99 -13.22 -18.45
N LYS A 399 -5.76 -13.71 -18.68
CA LYS A 399 -4.52 -12.97 -18.35
C LYS A 399 -4.35 -11.69 -19.16
N ILE A 400 -4.91 -11.63 -20.37
CA ILE A 400 -4.88 -10.42 -21.21
C ILE A 400 -5.83 -9.37 -20.62
N THR A 401 -7.07 -9.75 -20.34
CA THR A 401 -8.06 -8.88 -19.66
C THR A 401 -7.52 -8.33 -18.35
N GLN A 402 -6.87 -9.18 -17.54
CA GLN A 402 -6.24 -8.76 -16.29
C GLN A 402 -5.11 -7.73 -16.51
N LYS A 403 -4.28 -7.91 -17.53
CA LYS A 403 -3.20 -6.96 -17.85
C LYS A 403 -3.74 -5.62 -18.35
N GLU A 404 -4.73 -5.66 -19.24
CA GLU A 404 -5.38 -4.46 -19.77
C GLU A 404 -6.07 -3.66 -18.66
N TYR A 405 -6.78 -4.33 -17.75
CA TYR A 405 -7.44 -3.69 -16.62
C TYR A 405 -6.50 -2.89 -15.71
N ASN A 406 -5.28 -3.38 -15.54
CA ASN A 406 -4.30 -2.78 -14.62
C ASN A 406 -3.39 -1.75 -15.30
N LYS A 407 -3.44 -1.62 -16.63
CA LYS A 407 -2.55 -0.74 -17.40
C LYS A 407 -2.73 0.74 -17.05
N ASP A 408 -3.96 1.15 -16.74
CA ASP A 408 -4.29 2.56 -16.47
C ASP A 408 -4.26 2.91 -14.97
N LYS A 409 -4.12 1.90 -14.08
CA LYS A 409 -4.11 2.10 -12.62
C LYS A 409 -2.74 2.46 -12.05
N THR A 410 -1.68 2.42 -12.87
CA THR A 410 -0.31 2.77 -12.48
C THR A 410 0.06 4.22 -12.78
N VAL A 411 -0.90 5.06 -13.19
CA VAL A 411 -0.65 6.49 -13.38
C VAL A 411 -0.67 7.17 -12.02
N TYR A 412 0.51 7.38 -11.45
CA TYR A 412 0.69 8.21 -10.26
C TYR A 412 0.23 9.63 -10.57
N ASN A 413 -0.79 10.12 -9.85
CA ASN A 413 -1.15 11.53 -9.85
C ASN A 413 -0.04 12.29 -9.08
N ASP A 414 0.98 12.73 -9.82
CA ASP A 414 2.10 13.52 -9.31
C ASP A 414 1.64 14.96 -8.95
N ASP A 415 0.76 15.08 -7.95
CA ASP A 415 0.38 16.36 -7.32
C ASP A 415 1.49 16.88 -6.36
N TYR A 416 2.76 16.56 -6.64
CA TYR A 416 3.92 16.87 -5.80
C TYR A 416 4.51 18.26 -6.07
N ILE A 417 3.66 19.22 -6.48
CA ILE A 417 4.07 20.62 -6.62
C ILE A 417 4.49 21.15 -5.24
N GLY A 418 5.80 21.36 -5.04
CA GLY A 418 6.37 22.04 -3.88
C GLY A 418 7.19 21.20 -2.90
N LEU A 419 7.58 19.95 -3.24
CA LEU A 419 8.67 19.26 -2.54
C LEU A 419 10.01 19.77 -3.10
N ASP A 420 10.83 20.42 -2.24
CA ASP A 420 12.16 20.87 -2.64
C ASP A 420 13.12 19.65 -2.71
N GLY A 421 13.88 19.54 -3.80
CA GLY A 421 14.92 18.50 -4.00
C GLY A 421 14.49 17.28 -4.83
N TRP A 422 13.19 17.06 -5.05
CA TRP A 422 12.69 15.82 -5.66
C TRP A 422 12.79 15.76 -7.19
N HIS A 423 12.55 16.89 -7.88
CA HIS A 423 12.45 16.93 -9.35
C HIS A 423 13.71 16.47 -10.10
N SER A 424 14.88 16.33 -9.45
CA SER A 424 16.11 15.88 -10.11
C SER A 424 16.27 14.36 -10.22
N LEU A 425 15.53 13.56 -9.45
CA LEU A 425 15.75 12.09 -9.40
C LEU A 425 14.76 11.29 -10.27
N LEU A 426 13.59 11.83 -10.59
CA LEU A 426 12.54 11.15 -11.38
C LEU A 426 12.57 11.47 -12.89
N GLY A 427 13.69 11.94 -13.42
CA GLY A 427 13.81 12.26 -14.86
C GLY A 427 13.57 11.06 -15.80
N GLU A 428 13.49 9.83 -15.28
CA GLU A 428 13.14 8.63 -16.04
C GLU A 428 12.15 7.74 -15.24
N PRO A 429 10.90 7.55 -15.72
CA PRO A 429 9.88 6.70 -15.10
C PRO A 429 10.30 5.24 -14.88
N ASP A 430 11.30 4.76 -15.64
CA ASP A 430 11.72 3.36 -15.66
C ASP A 430 12.50 2.91 -14.41
N LEU A 431 12.97 3.85 -13.57
CA LEU A 431 13.69 3.54 -12.33
C LEU A 431 12.78 3.12 -11.17
N ILE A 432 11.47 3.38 -11.25
CA ILE A 432 10.50 3.01 -10.22
C ILE A 432 10.16 1.50 -10.27
N TYR A 433 10.37 0.84 -11.40
CA TYR A 433 9.96 -0.56 -11.61
C TYR A 433 11.03 -1.61 -11.22
N TYR A 434 12.26 -1.19 -10.89
CA TYR A 434 13.40 -2.09 -10.64
C TYR A 434 14.12 -1.89 -9.30
N LEU A 435 13.57 -1.06 -8.42
CA LEU A 435 13.95 -0.94 -7.00
C LEU A 435 12.80 -1.46 -6.14
#